data_AF-R7AH15-F1
#
_entry.id   AF-R7AH15-F1
#
_cell.length_a   1.000
_cell.length_b   1.000
_cell.length_c   1.000
_cell.angle_alpha   90.00
_cell.angle_beta   90.00
_cell.angle_gamma   90.00
#
_symmetry.space_group_name_H-M   'P 1'
#
loop_
_entity.id
_entity.type
_entity.pdbx_description
1 polymer ?
#
loop_
_entity_poly.entity_id
_entity_poly.type
_entity_poly.pdbx_seq_one_letter_code
_entity_poly.pdbx_strand_id
1 'polypeptide(L)'
;MAAYTHEYSHFPDALITLKHYKDVTDENAGIINTYRKYIQNGQYDSAAAYAKRNSDFFDSCLVGNDTLMTLQEEIRNTQILALKRCQSIRISDTEPEVIETGDVWIGGLHE
;
A
#
# COMPACT_ATOMS: atom_id res chain seq x y z
N MET A 1 -10.54 -8.74 -16.90
CA MET A 1 -10.14 -7.43 -16.33
C MET A 1 -9.43 -7.68 -15.02
N ALA A 2 -8.16 -7.31 -14.84
CA ALA A 2 -7.61 -7.41 -13.47
C ALA A 2 -8.33 -6.41 -12.58
N ALA A 3 -8.90 -6.94 -11.51
CA ALA A 3 -9.68 -6.22 -10.54
C ALA A 3 -8.72 -5.52 -9.59
N TYR A 4 -8.57 -4.20 -9.76
CA TYR A 4 -8.01 -3.35 -8.71
C TYR A 4 -8.95 -3.38 -7.52
N THR A 5 -8.38 -3.25 -6.32
CA THR A 5 -9.16 -3.08 -5.10
C THR A 5 -8.99 -1.64 -4.61
N HIS A 6 -10.03 -1.09 -3.98
CA HIS A 6 -10.10 0.33 -3.64
C HIS A 6 -10.59 0.55 -2.20
N GLU A 7 -10.28 -0.38 -1.29
CA GLU A 7 -10.72 -0.26 0.11
C GLU A 7 -9.94 0.84 0.84
N TYR A 8 -8.67 1.02 0.50
CA TYR A 8 -7.71 1.99 1.05
C TYR A 8 -6.96 2.80 -0.04
N SER A 9 -6.90 2.29 -1.26
CA SER A 9 -6.17 2.81 -2.41
C SER A 9 -7.10 3.50 -3.41
N HIS A 10 -6.63 4.61 -3.98
CA HIS A 10 -7.29 5.31 -5.08
C HIS A 10 -6.57 5.09 -6.41
N PHE A 11 -5.68 4.10 -6.49
CA PHE A 11 -4.99 3.72 -7.71
C PHE A 11 -5.99 3.30 -8.79
N PRO A 12 -5.79 3.64 -10.08
CA PRO A 12 -4.68 4.43 -10.63
C PRO A 12 -4.96 5.95 -10.65
N ASP A 13 -6.10 6.38 -10.10
CA ASP A 13 -6.64 7.72 -10.32
C ASP A 13 -6.01 8.79 -9.42
N ALA A 14 -5.32 8.39 -8.34
CA ALA A 14 -4.58 9.30 -7.47
C ALA A 14 -3.29 8.68 -6.92
N LEU A 15 -2.36 9.55 -6.52
CA LEU A 15 -1.14 9.18 -5.82
C LEU A 15 -1.42 9.01 -4.33
N ILE A 16 -0.75 8.04 -3.70
CA ILE A 16 -0.72 7.94 -2.24
C ILE A 16 -0.08 9.20 -1.62
N THR A 17 -0.65 9.66 -0.52
CA THR A 17 -0.06 10.75 0.28
C THR A 17 1.25 10.29 0.90
N LEU A 18 2.35 10.98 0.56
CA LEU A 18 3.64 10.77 1.22
C LEU A 18 3.57 11.30 2.65
N LYS A 19 3.68 10.40 3.64
CA LYS A 19 3.85 10.76 5.05
C LYS A 19 5.32 10.67 5.45
N HIS A 20 5.79 11.70 6.15
CA HIS A 20 7.10 11.69 6.80
C HIS A 20 6.92 11.43 8.29
N TYR A 21 7.53 10.36 8.77
CA TYR A 21 7.56 10.03 10.19
C TYR A 21 8.81 10.62 10.84
N LYS A 22 8.65 11.08 12.08
CA LYS A 22 9.72 11.60 12.92
C LYS A 22 10.28 10.50 13.79
N ASP A 23 11.57 10.61 14.09
CA ASP A 23 12.20 9.74 15.07
C ASP A 23 11.71 10.07 16.49
N VAL A 24 11.69 9.03 17.32
CA VAL A 24 11.47 9.17 18.74
C VAL A 24 12.76 9.65 19.40
N THR A 25 12.67 10.72 20.19
CA THR A 25 13.77 11.29 20.98
C THR A 25 13.52 11.17 22.48
N ASP A 26 14.55 11.43 23.29
CA ASP A 26 14.45 11.43 24.76
C ASP A 26 13.43 12.44 25.30
N GLU A 27 13.22 13.56 24.60
CA GLU A 27 12.20 14.57 24.93
C GLU A 27 10.78 13.96 24.99
N ASN A 28 10.56 12.91 24.20
CA ASN A 28 9.26 12.29 24.00
C ASN A 28 9.11 10.98 24.80
N ALA A 29 10.17 10.56 25.50
CA ALA A 29 10.23 9.28 26.20
C ALA A 29 9.13 9.15 27.28
N GLY A 30 8.74 10.28 27.90
CA GLY A 30 7.67 10.30 28.90
C GLY A 30 6.32 9.80 28.36
N ILE A 31 5.97 10.18 27.13
CA ILE A 31 4.71 9.77 26.48
C ILE A 31 4.74 8.26 26.21
N ILE A 32 5.82 7.76 25.63
CA ILE A 32 5.97 6.34 25.29
C ILE A 32 5.96 5.48 26.55
N ASN A 33 6.71 5.88 27.58
CA ASN A 33 6.81 5.12 28.83
C ASN A 33 5.46 5.05 29.55
N THR A 34 4.67 6.12 29.51
CA THR A 34 3.33 6.14 30.10
C THR A 34 2.37 5.21 29.33
N TYR A 35 2.38 5.28 28.00
CA TYR A 35 1.61 4.36 27.16
C TYR A 35 1.99 2.89 27.42
N ARG A 36 3.29 2.58 27.45
CA ARG A 36 3.79 1.22 27.71
C ARG A 36 3.39 0.70 29.09
N LYS A 37 3.40 1.55 30.12
CA LYS A 37 2.93 1.17 31.46
C LYS A 37 1.46 0.74 31.45
N TYR A 38 0.59 1.47 30.76
CA TYR A 38 -0.81 1.05 30.62
C TYR A 38 -0.94 -0.32 29.95
N ILE A 39 -0.20 -0.55 28.86
CA ILE A 39 -0.21 -1.85 28.16
C ILE A 39 0.31 -2.97 29.06
N GLN A 40 1.43 -2.77 29.76
CA GLN A 40 2.02 -3.76 30.67
C GLN A 40 1.09 -4.13 31.83
N ASN A 41 0.25 -3.20 32.28
CA ASN A 41 -0.73 -3.42 33.33
C ASN A 41 -2.06 -4.00 32.80
N GLY A 42 -2.18 -4.29 31.50
CA GLY A 42 -3.42 -4.76 30.88
C GLY A 42 -4.52 -3.69 30.80
N GLN A 43 -4.20 -2.42 31.02
CA GLN A 43 -5.14 -1.29 31.03
C GLN A 43 -5.34 -0.73 29.62
N TYR A 44 -5.86 -1.57 28.71
CA TYR A 44 -5.96 -1.23 27.29
C TYR A 44 -6.84 -0.01 27.01
N ASP A 45 -7.94 0.18 27.73
CA ASP A 45 -8.80 1.36 27.59
C ASP A 45 -8.06 2.66 27.96
N SER A 46 -7.25 2.61 29.02
CA SER A 46 -6.43 3.74 29.43
C SER A 46 -5.31 4.01 28.42
N ALA A 47 -4.70 2.96 27.87
CA ALA A 47 -3.72 3.08 26.80
C ALA A 47 -4.32 3.74 25.55
N ALA A 48 -5.51 3.30 25.13
CA ALA A 48 -6.22 3.85 23.97
C ALA A 48 -6.61 5.31 24.19
N ALA A 49 -7.16 5.65 25.36
CA ALA A 49 -7.48 7.03 25.71
C ALA A 49 -6.22 7.91 25.76
N TYR A 50 -5.11 7.39 26.27
CA TYR A 50 -3.84 8.10 26.33
C TYR A 50 -3.24 8.32 24.94
N ALA A 51 -3.27 7.31 24.07
CA ALA A 51 -2.84 7.43 22.67
C ALA A 51 -3.67 8.48 21.94
N LYS A 52 -5.00 8.46 22.09
CA LYS A 52 -5.90 9.44 21.46
C LYS A 52 -5.65 10.87 21.93
N ARG A 53 -5.32 11.09 23.21
CA ARG A 53 -4.98 12.42 23.74
C ARG A 53 -3.63 12.95 23.25
N ASN A 54 -2.74 12.06 22.81
CA ASN A 54 -1.42 12.39 22.29
C ASN A 54 -1.31 12.03 20.79
N SER A 55 -2.42 12.14 20.05
CA SER A 55 -2.48 11.75 18.63
C SER A 55 -1.44 12.47 17.79
N ASP A 56 -1.25 13.77 18.02
CA ASP A 56 -0.26 14.57 17.27
C ASP A 56 1.15 13.98 17.36
N PHE A 57 1.52 13.45 18.52
CA PHE A 57 2.79 12.76 18.71
C PHE A 57 2.78 11.41 18.00
N PHE A 58 1.80 10.55 18.30
CA PHE A 58 1.77 9.18 17.80
C PHE A 58 1.60 9.11 16.27
N ASP A 59 0.73 9.93 15.68
CA ASP A 59 0.53 10.02 14.24
C ASP A 59 1.79 10.52 13.51
N SER A 60 2.64 11.30 14.20
CA SER A 60 3.89 11.81 13.63
C SER A 60 5.05 10.83 13.68
N CYS A 61 5.02 9.79 14.53
CA CYS A 61 6.15 8.89 14.73
C CYS A 61 5.81 7.40 14.60
N LEU A 62 4.53 7.02 14.58
CA LEU A 62 4.09 5.64 14.44
C LEU A 62 3.34 5.43 13.12
N VAL A 63 3.67 4.32 12.46
CA VAL A 63 2.92 3.85 11.30
C VAL A 63 1.66 3.13 11.78
N GLY A 64 0.50 3.73 11.50
CA GLY A 64 -0.80 3.14 11.80
C GLY A 64 -1.17 2.00 10.85
N ASN A 65 -2.14 1.17 11.26
CA ASN A 65 -2.64 0.06 10.45
C ASN A 65 -3.29 0.55 9.15
N ASP A 66 -3.96 1.70 9.18
CA ASP A 66 -4.52 2.38 8.00
C ASP A 66 -3.46 2.62 6.92
N THR A 67 -2.29 3.11 7.33
CA THR A 67 -1.18 3.39 6.42
C THR A 67 -0.60 2.09 5.84
N LEU A 68 -0.46 1.05 6.66
CA LEU A 68 0.00 -0.26 6.19
C LEU A 68 -0.97 -0.89 5.17
N MET A 69 -2.28 -0.85 5.45
CA MET A 69 -3.30 -1.38 4.54
C MET A 69 -3.32 -0.60 3.22
N THR A 70 -3.20 0.72 3.27
CA THR A 70 -3.08 1.58 2.08
C THR A 70 -1.86 1.19 1.25
N LEU A 71 -0.69 1.07 1.87
CA LEU A 71 0.54 0.67 1.16
C LEU A 71 0.44 -0.72 0.55
N GLN A 72 -0.14 -1.68 1.28
CA GLN A 72 -0.33 -3.04 0.79
C GLN A 72 -1.22 -3.08 -0.45
N GLU A 73 -2.32 -2.33 -0.44
CA GLU A 73 -3.25 -2.26 -1.57
C GLU A 73 -2.63 -1.53 -2.78
N GLU A 74 -1.93 -0.41 -2.56
CA GLU A 74 -1.18 0.31 -3.60
C GLU A 74 -0.13 -0.57 -4.28
N ILE A 75 0.62 -1.36 -3.50
CA ILE A 75 1.62 -2.31 -4.03
C ILE A 75 0.93 -3.37 -4.88
N ARG A 76 -0.17 -3.96 -4.39
CA ARG A 76 -0.93 -4.98 -5.12
C ARG A 76 -1.48 -4.43 -6.44
N ASN A 77 -2.09 -3.25 -6.41
CA ASN A 77 -2.65 -2.60 -7.60
C ASN A 77 -1.55 -2.24 -8.62
N THR A 78 -0.40 -1.76 -8.12
CA THR A 78 0.77 -1.50 -8.96
C THR A 78 1.32 -2.77 -9.59
N GLN A 79 1.39 -3.89 -8.85
CA GLN A 79 1.77 -5.19 -9.39
C GLN A 79 0.81 -5.66 -10.49
N ILE A 80 -0.50 -5.52 -10.27
CA ILE A 80 -1.52 -5.82 -11.27
C ILE A 80 -1.29 -5.00 -12.55
N LEU A 81 -0.98 -3.71 -12.42
CA LEU A 81 -0.67 -2.86 -13.56
C LEU A 81 0.64 -3.31 -14.25
N ALA A 82 1.70 -3.59 -13.50
CA ALA A 82 2.99 -3.99 -14.04
C ALA A 82 2.90 -5.31 -14.83
N LEU A 83 2.16 -6.29 -14.30
CA LEU A 83 1.90 -7.56 -14.98
C LEU A 83 1.08 -7.37 -16.27
N LYS A 84 0.11 -6.45 -16.27
CA LYS A 84 -0.65 -6.08 -17.48
C LYS A 84 0.16 -5.27 -18.48
N ARG A 85 1.10 -4.42 -18.03
CA ARG A 85 1.88 -3.51 -18.88
C ARG A 85 2.95 -4.19 -19.71
N CYS A 86 3.18 -5.48 -19.52
CA CYS A 86 3.92 -6.28 -20.48
C CYS A 86 3.01 -6.64 -21.66
N GLN A 87 2.65 -5.63 -22.48
CA GLN A 87 2.15 -5.90 -23.83
C GLN A 87 3.17 -6.82 -24.52
N SER A 88 2.76 -8.05 -24.80
CA SER A 88 3.58 -9.01 -25.50
C SER A 88 3.37 -8.81 -26.99
N ILE A 89 4.43 -8.41 -27.70
CA ILE A 89 4.43 -8.42 -29.17
C ILE A 89 4.81 -9.84 -29.59
N ARG A 90 3.86 -10.56 -30.19
CA ARG A 90 4.08 -11.90 -30.72
C ARG A 90 4.14 -11.85 -32.23
N ILE A 91 5.25 -12.31 -32.77
CA ILE A 91 5.47 -12.43 -34.22
C ILE A 91 5.43 -13.93 -34.53
N SER A 92 4.32 -14.37 -35.12
CA SER A 92 4.13 -15.77 -35.51
C SER A 92 3.06 -15.86 -36.58
N ASP A 93 3.19 -16.82 -37.50
CA ASP A 93 2.15 -17.06 -38.53
C ASP A 93 0.93 -17.76 -37.95
N THR A 94 1.10 -18.47 -36.83
CA THR A 94 0.01 -19.10 -36.09
C THR A 94 -0.52 -18.18 -34.99
N GLU A 95 -1.85 -18.09 -34.89
CA GLU A 95 -2.52 -17.35 -33.83
C GLU A 95 -2.11 -17.90 -32.44
N PRO A 96 -1.73 -17.05 -31.48
CA PRO A 96 -1.34 -17.50 -30.15
C PRO A 96 -2.53 -18.04 -29.34
N GLU A 97 -2.36 -19.18 -28.67
CA GLU A 97 -3.42 -19.83 -27.86
C GLU A 97 -3.87 -19.02 -26.63
N VAL A 98 -2.99 -18.15 -26.12
CA VAL A 98 -3.26 -17.30 -24.95
C VAL A 98 -2.90 -15.86 -25.29
N ILE A 99 -3.90 -14.99 -25.37
CA ILE A 99 -3.76 -13.55 -25.65
C ILE A 99 -4.36 -12.80 -24.46
N GLU A 100 -3.56 -11.94 -23.82
CA GLU A 100 -4.06 -11.03 -22.79
C GLU A 100 -4.59 -9.74 -23.43
N THR A 101 -5.55 -9.07 -22.76
CA THR A 101 -6.09 -7.81 -23.26
C THR A 101 -4.98 -6.75 -23.34
N GLY A 102 -4.61 -6.35 -24.56
CA GLY A 102 -3.54 -5.40 -24.82
C GLY A 102 -2.32 -5.98 -25.53
N ASP A 103 -2.21 -7.31 -25.66
CA ASP A 103 -1.18 -7.95 -26.48
C ASP A 103 -1.36 -7.66 -27.97
N VAL A 104 -0.25 -7.65 -28.72
CA VAL A 104 -0.25 -7.45 -30.17
C VAL A 104 0.28 -8.70 -30.83
N TRP A 105 -0.55 -9.34 -31.66
CA TRP A 105 -0.11 -10.41 -32.55
C TRP A 105 0.08 -9.85 -33.96
N ILE A 106 1.25 -10.10 -34.53
CA ILE A 106 1.60 -9.79 -35.92
C ILE A 106 1.77 -11.12 -36.64
N GLY A 107 0.80 -11.50 -37.45
CA GLY A 107 0.85 -12.67 -38.33
C GLY A 107 0.83 -12.29 -39.80
N GLY A 108 1.51 -13.06 -40.65
CA GLY A 108 1.38 -12.96 -42.10
C GLY A 108 2.29 -11.93 -42.80
N LEU A 109 3.59 -11.93 -42.50
CA LEU A 109 4.57 -11.35 -43.44
C LEU A 109 4.98 -12.43 -44.47
N HIS A 110 4.03 -12.81 -45.33
CA HIS A 110 4.35 -13.46 -46.59
C HIS A 110 4.36 -12.39 -47.69
N GLU A 111 5.55 -11.99 -48.15
CA GLU A 111 5.73 -11.38 -49.48
C GLU A 111 5.51 -12.42 -50.58
#